data_AF-A0A530C8Z7-F1
#
_entry.id   AF-A0A530C8Z7-F1
#
_cell.length_a   1.000
_cell.length_b   1.000
_cell.length_c   1.000
_cell.angle_alpha   90.00
_cell.angle_beta   90.00
_cell.angle_gamma   90.00
#
_symmetry.space_group_name_H-M   'P 1'
#
loop_
_entity.id
_entity.type
_entity.pdbx_description
1 polymer ?
#
loop_
_entity_poly.entity_id
_entity_poly.type
_entity_poly.pdbx_seq_one_letter_code
_entity_poly.pdbx_strand_id
1 'polypeptide(L)'
;MRGTIAADANGKELDCGNVSLAHLAALFSTAAVTCQPIALALDKATFVVCGAKLDGDTVDLGTALIAAGYAFAATDAKGKAVSATYLVAELNAKMKADGLWATKFQHPIELLLRRAGERKQ
;
A
#
# COMPACT_ATOMS: atom_id res chain seq x y z
N MET A 1 -7.59 -0.24 5.51
CA MET A 1 -7.63 0.52 4.25
C MET A 1 -9.01 0.52 3.65
N ARG A 2 -9.64 -0.64 3.39
CA ARG A 2 -11.09 -0.65 3.12
C ARG A 2 -11.86 -0.12 4.35
N GLY A 3 -12.86 0.70 4.11
CA GLY A 3 -13.65 1.37 5.14
C GLY A 3 -12.96 2.58 5.78
N THR A 4 -11.88 3.11 5.20
CA THR A 4 -11.27 4.38 5.63
C THR A 4 -11.45 5.44 4.55
N ILE A 5 -11.61 6.70 4.96
CA ILE A 5 -11.96 7.79 4.05
C ILE A 5 -10.73 8.62 3.66
N ALA A 6 -10.67 8.96 2.38
CA ALA A 6 -9.84 10.01 1.81
C ALA A 6 -10.77 11.14 1.33
N ALA A 7 -10.44 12.38 1.68
CA ALA A 7 -11.17 13.57 1.22
C ALA A 7 -10.29 14.40 0.29
N ASP A 8 -10.80 14.69 -0.91
CA ASP A 8 -10.09 15.58 -1.83
C ASP A 8 -10.18 17.06 -1.40
N ALA A 9 -9.54 17.95 -2.15
CA ALA A 9 -9.53 19.39 -1.86
C ALA A 9 -10.93 20.04 -1.90
N ASN A 10 -11.90 19.42 -2.57
CA ASN A 10 -13.28 19.88 -2.65
C ASN A 10 -14.17 19.24 -1.56
N GLY A 11 -13.58 18.43 -0.67
CA GLY A 11 -14.31 17.71 0.38
C GLY A 11 -15.06 16.48 -0.12
N LYS A 12 -14.82 16.02 -1.36
CA LYS A 12 -15.40 14.78 -1.86
C LYS A 12 -14.72 13.60 -1.19
N GLU A 13 -15.54 12.73 -0.59
CA GLU A 13 -15.07 11.54 0.10
C GLU A 13 -14.95 10.34 -0.85
N LEU A 14 -13.88 9.57 -0.65
CA LEU A 14 -13.55 8.34 -1.36
C LEU A 14 -13.13 7.28 -0.35
N ASP A 15 -13.46 6.01 -0.59
CA ASP A 15 -12.93 4.91 0.21
C ASP A 15 -11.49 4.60 -0.24
N CYS A 16 -10.52 4.73 0.68
CA CYS A 16 -9.11 4.52 0.39
C CYS A 16 -8.85 3.12 -0.17
N GLY A 17 -9.52 2.11 0.38
CA GLY A 17 -9.36 0.73 -0.05
C GLY A 17 -9.90 0.46 -1.45
N ASN A 18 -11.01 1.10 -1.82
CA ASN A 18 -11.58 0.97 -3.16
C ASN A 18 -10.70 1.64 -4.21
N VAL A 19 -10.15 2.83 -3.95
CA VAL A 19 -9.22 3.48 -4.90
C VAL A 19 -7.91 2.70 -5.04
N SER A 20 -7.37 2.18 -3.93
CA SER A 20 -6.20 1.29 -3.97
C SER A 20 -6.47 0.00 -4.76
N LEU A 21 -7.64 -0.61 -4.57
CA LEU A 21 -8.03 -1.82 -5.30
C LEU A 21 -8.23 -1.54 -6.79
N ALA A 22 -8.82 -0.41 -7.14
CA ALA A 22 -8.99 -0.01 -8.54
C ALA A 22 -7.63 0.15 -9.22
N HIS A 23 -6.65 0.76 -8.56
CA HIS A 23 -5.30 0.90 -9.11
C HIS A 23 -4.57 -0.44 -9.26
N LEU A 24 -4.73 -1.34 -8.28
CA LEU A 24 -4.24 -2.72 -8.39
C LEU A 24 -4.88 -3.45 -9.59
N ALA A 25 -6.19 -3.35 -9.75
CA ALA A 25 -6.91 -3.98 -10.86
C ALA A 25 -6.46 -3.42 -12.22
N ALA A 26 -6.21 -2.12 -12.30
CA ALA A 26 -5.67 -1.49 -13.51
C ALA A 26 -4.30 -2.09 -13.89
N LEU A 27 -3.38 -2.25 -12.94
CA LEU A 27 -2.08 -2.89 -13.19
C LEU A 27 -2.21 -4.34 -13.66
N PHE A 28 -3.13 -5.10 -13.07
CA PHE A 28 -3.37 -6.49 -13.48
C PHE A 28 -4.00 -6.59 -14.87
N SER A 29 -4.74 -5.56 -15.30
CA SER A 29 -5.34 -5.51 -16.63
C SER A 29 -4.35 -5.18 -17.74
N THR A 30 -3.21 -4.57 -17.40
CA THR A 30 -2.22 -4.09 -18.38
C THR A 30 -0.91 -4.87 -18.38
N ALA A 31 -0.65 -5.71 -17.38
CA ALA A 31 0.61 -6.44 -17.25
C ALA A 31 0.41 -7.89 -16.80
N ALA A 32 1.26 -8.79 -17.31
CA ALA A 32 1.36 -10.14 -16.79
C ALA A 32 2.04 -10.11 -15.42
N VAL A 33 1.34 -10.58 -14.38
CA VAL A 33 1.81 -10.59 -12.99
C VAL A 33 2.16 -12.02 -12.56
N THR A 34 3.34 -12.20 -11.97
CA THR A 34 3.76 -13.45 -11.33
C THR A 34 4.10 -13.20 -9.87
N CYS A 35 3.64 -14.07 -8.97
CA CYS A 35 3.85 -13.92 -7.53
C CYS A 35 4.63 -15.11 -6.96
N GLN A 36 5.56 -14.83 -6.05
CA GLN A 36 6.33 -15.82 -5.31
C GLN A 36 5.95 -15.77 -3.83
N PRO A 37 5.60 -16.92 -3.21
CA PRO A 37 5.34 -16.98 -1.78
C PRO A 37 6.62 -16.76 -0.99
N ILE A 38 6.55 -15.94 0.05
CA ILE A 38 7.71 -15.62 0.92
C ILE A 38 7.47 -15.99 2.39
N ALA A 39 6.21 -16.08 2.83
CA ALA A 39 5.86 -16.45 4.19
C ALA A 39 4.37 -16.81 4.31
N LEU A 40 4.00 -17.39 5.46
CA LEU A 40 2.61 -17.61 5.88
C LEU A 40 2.30 -16.75 7.10
N ALA A 41 1.15 -16.12 7.09
CA ALA A 41 0.58 -15.41 8.23
C ALA A 41 -0.06 -16.40 9.22
N LEU A 42 -0.31 -15.92 10.44
CA LEU A 42 -0.96 -16.72 11.51
C LEU A 42 -2.38 -17.16 11.14
N ASP A 43 -3.08 -16.37 10.33
CA ASP A 43 -4.41 -16.67 9.80
C ASP A 43 -4.37 -17.49 8.49
N LYS A 44 -3.20 -18.05 8.15
CA LYS A 44 -2.92 -18.84 6.94
C LYS A 44 -2.95 -18.04 5.62
N ALA A 45 -2.98 -16.71 5.66
CA ALA A 45 -2.75 -15.92 4.46
C ALA A 45 -1.30 -16.09 3.96
N THR A 46 -1.10 -16.20 2.66
CA THR A 46 0.25 -16.27 2.07
C THR A 46 0.77 -14.87 1.77
N PHE A 47 1.90 -14.51 2.36
CA PHE A 47 2.64 -13.32 1.95
C PHE A 47 3.39 -13.62 0.66
N VAL A 48 3.27 -12.74 -0.31
CA VAL A 48 3.88 -12.87 -1.63
C VAL A 48 4.63 -11.61 -2.00
N VAL A 49 5.63 -11.76 -2.86
CA VAL A 49 6.18 -10.67 -3.67
C VAL A 49 5.77 -10.94 -5.11
N CYS A 50 5.24 -9.93 -5.79
CA CYS A 50 4.77 -10.06 -7.16
C CYS A 50 5.58 -9.15 -8.09
N GLY A 51 5.93 -9.66 -9.26
CA GLY A 51 6.51 -8.90 -10.36
C GLY A 51 5.51 -8.75 -11.50
N ALA A 52 5.45 -7.55 -12.08
CA ALA A 52 4.70 -7.26 -13.30
C ALA A 52 5.65 -7.08 -14.47
N LYS A 53 5.36 -7.68 -15.63
CA LYS A 53 6.12 -7.44 -16.86
C LYS A 53 5.62 -6.18 -17.56
N LEU A 54 6.46 -5.15 -17.60
CA LEU A 54 6.20 -3.86 -18.26
C LEU A 54 7.35 -3.56 -19.22
N ASP A 55 7.06 -3.40 -20.51
CA ASP A 55 8.04 -3.06 -21.55
C ASP A 55 9.29 -3.97 -21.60
N GLY A 56 9.13 -5.23 -21.22
CA GLY A 56 10.21 -6.23 -21.17
C GLY A 56 10.92 -6.33 -19.82
N ASP A 57 10.75 -5.34 -18.95
CA ASP A 57 11.30 -5.32 -17.59
C ASP A 57 10.33 -5.94 -16.57
N THR A 58 10.89 -6.52 -15.51
CA THR A 58 10.09 -6.99 -14.37
C THR A 58 10.12 -5.95 -13.28
N VAL A 59 8.95 -5.39 -12.98
CA VAL A 59 8.77 -4.35 -11.95
C VAL A 59 8.15 -4.97 -10.72
N ASP A 60 8.72 -4.70 -9.54
CA ASP A 60 8.14 -5.09 -8.27
C ASP A 60 6.79 -4.37 -8.05
N LEU A 61 5.72 -5.16 -7.99
CA LEU A 61 4.35 -4.64 -7.92
C LEU A 61 4.11 -3.83 -6.64
N GLY A 62 4.69 -4.27 -5.51
CA GLY A 62 4.58 -3.56 -4.23
C GLY A 62 5.16 -2.16 -4.34
N THR A 63 6.36 -2.04 -4.89
CA THR A 63 7.04 -0.76 -5.17
C THR A 63 6.21 0.10 -6.10
N ALA A 64 5.65 -0.47 -7.19
CA ALA A 64 4.84 0.27 -8.14
C ALA A 64 3.59 0.90 -7.47
N LEU A 65 2.85 0.12 -6.68
CA LEU A 65 1.66 0.61 -5.96
C LEU A 65 2.00 1.67 -4.92
N ILE A 66 3.09 1.47 -4.18
CA ILE A 66 3.55 2.40 -3.14
C ILE A 66 4.02 3.70 -3.78
N ALA A 67 4.83 3.63 -4.84
CA ALA A 67 5.33 4.79 -5.56
C ALA A 67 4.21 5.60 -6.22
N ALA A 68 3.12 4.95 -6.63
CA ALA A 68 1.93 5.61 -7.15
C ALA A 68 0.99 6.17 -6.06
N GLY A 69 1.29 5.95 -4.78
CA GLY A 69 0.50 6.45 -3.65
C GLY A 69 -0.79 5.66 -3.36
N TYR A 70 -0.87 4.39 -3.78
CA TYR A 70 -2.03 3.52 -3.58
C TYR A 70 -1.75 2.33 -2.65
N ALA A 71 -0.53 2.22 -2.13
CA ALA A 71 -0.13 1.32 -1.06
C ALA A 71 0.88 2.02 -0.14
N PHE A 72 1.18 1.40 1.00
CA PHE A 72 1.99 2.00 2.08
C PHE A 72 3.01 1.00 2.59
N ALA A 73 4.18 1.46 3.04
CA ALA A 73 5.22 0.55 3.52
C ALA A 73 4.80 -0.04 4.87
N ALA A 74 4.92 -1.37 4.99
CA ALA A 74 4.63 -2.05 6.23
C ALA A 74 5.70 -1.77 7.30
N THR A 75 5.27 -1.71 8.56
CA THR A 75 6.16 -1.64 9.71
C THR A 75 6.05 -2.88 10.57
N ASP A 76 7.09 -3.17 11.35
CA ASP A 76 7.01 -4.10 12.46
C ASP A 76 6.18 -3.52 13.62
N ALA A 77 6.03 -4.31 14.69
CA ALA A 77 5.30 -3.92 15.89
C ALA A 77 5.94 -2.75 16.67
N LYS A 78 7.19 -2.37 16.33
CA LYS A 78 7.91 -1.22 16.90
C LYS A 78 7.82 0.01 16.01
N GLY A 79 7.12 -0.07 14.87
CA GLY A 79 6.99 1.03 13.90
C GLY A 79 8.19 1.15 12.96
N LYS A 80 9.11 0.19 12.93
CA LYS A 80 10.24 0.20 11.99
C LYS A 80 9.81 -0.37 10.65
N ALA A 81 10.17 0.29 9.55
CA ALA A 81 9.89 -0.20 8.21
C ALA A 81 10.49 -1.61 7.99
N VAL A 82 9.68 -2.52 7.44
CA VAL A 82 10.11 -3.89 7.11
C VAL A 82 11.02 -3.90 5.88
N SER A 83 10.77 -2.99 4.93
CA SER A 83 11.57 -2.82 3.71
C SER A 83 11.98 -1.37 3.55
N ALA A 84 13.29 -1.12 3.50
CA ALA A 84 13.83 0.22 3.27
C ALA A 84 13.48 0.73 1.87
N THR A 85 13.47 -0.14 0.86
CA THR A 85 13.09 0.22 -0.52
C THR A 85 11.65 0.71 -0.60
N TYR A 86 10.73 0.05 0.10
CA TYR A 86 9.33 0.44 0.12
C TYR A 86 9.11 1.75 0.88
N LEU A 87 9.85 1.96 1.97
CA LEU A 87 9.82 3.23 2.68
C LEU A 87 10.28 4.38 1.78
N VAL A 88 11.35 4.21 1.00
CA VAL A 88 11.81 5.23 0.05
C VAL A 88 10.75 5.51 -1.02
N ALA A 89 10.11 4.47 -1.57
CA ALA A 89 9.03 4.63 -2.54
C ALA A 89 7.85 5.44 -1.97
N GLU A 90 7.47 5.15 -0.73
CA GLU A 90 6.37 5.85 -0.04
C GLU A 90 6.70 7.31 0.24
N LEU A 91 7.93 7.59 0.71
CA LEU A 91 8.40 8.96 0.92
C LEU A 91 8.40 9.76 -0.39
N ASN A 92 8.79 9.14 -1.49
CA ASN A 92 8.74 9.78 -2.81
C ASN A 92 7.30 10.10 -3.24
N ALA A 93 6.37 9.15 -3.09
CA ALA A 93 4.95 9.36 -3.39
C ALA A 93 4.37 10.50 -2.53
N LYS A 94 4.71 10.53 -1.24
CA LYS A 94 4.29 11.59 -0.32
C LYS A 94 4.82 12.96 -0.74
N MET A 95 6.10 13.07 -1.08
CA MET A 95 6.71 14.34 -1.52
C MET A 95 6.07 14.89 -2.79
N LYS A 96 5.63 14.01 -3.69
CA LYS A 96 4.97 14.36 -4.95
C LYS A 96 3.47 14.56 -4.83
N ALA A 97 2.89 14.26 -3.66
CA ALA A 97 1.45 14.18 -3.45
C ALA A 97 0.77 13.20 -4.44
N ASP A 98 1.40 12.06 -4.71
CA ASP A 98 0.84 11.05 -5.62
C ASP A 98 -0.30 10.25 -4.96
N GLY A 99 -1.33 9.92 -5.74
CA GLY A 99 -2.44 9.06 -5.32
C GLY A 99 -3.15 9.58 -4.07
N LEU A 100 -3.23 8.76 -3.02
CA LEU A 100 -3.86 9.14 -1.75
C LEU A 100 -3.15 10.31 -1.08
N TRP A 101 -1.87 10.57 -1.34
CA TRP A 101 -1.13 11.69 -0.76
C TRP A 101 -1.58 13.07 -1.27
N ALA A 102 -2.34 13.14 -2.37
CA ALA A 102 -3.04 14.36 -2.80
C ALA A 102 -4.30 14.67 -1.97
N THR A 103 -4.70 13.75 -1.09
CA THR A 103 -5.95 13.82 -0.32
C THR A 103 -5.68 13.90 1.17
N LYS A 104 -6.70 14.26 1.95
CA LYS A 104 -6.67 14.13 3.40
C LYS A 104 -7.17 12.74 3.80
N PHE A 105 -6.30 11.91 4.37
CA PHE A 105 -6.63 10.57 4.84
C PHE A 105 -5.86 10.23 6.12
N GLN A 106 -6.26 9.17 6.82
CA GLN A 106 -5.49 8.62 7.95
C GLN A 106 -4.52 7.55 7.46
N HIS A 107 -3.25 7.69 7.83
CA HIS A 107 -2.23 6.73 7.42
C HIS A 107 -2.50 5.33 8.01
N PRO A 108 -2.43 4.24 7.23
CA PRO A 108 -2.82 2.91 7.72
C PRO A 108 -1.98 2.44 8.92
N ILE A 109 -0.69 2.76 8.96
CA ILE A 109 0.18 2.35 10.08
C ILE A 109 -0.23 3.02 11.39
N GLU A 110 -0.64 4.29 11.37
CA GLU A 110 -1.09 4.99 12.57
C GLU A 110 -2.35 4.32 13.15
N LEU A 111 -3.29 3.94 12.28
CA LEU A 111 -4.50 3.22 12.68
C LEU A 111 -4.18 1.82 13.24
N LEU A 112 -3.24 1.11 12.63
CA LEU A 112 -2.86 -0.25 13.03
C LEU A 112 -2.11 -0.27 14.36
N LEU A 113 -1.18 0.67 14.56
CA LEU A 113 -0.43 0.80 15.82
C LEU A 113 -1.34 1.21 16.97
N ARG A 114 -2.30 2.12 16.75
CA ARG A 114 -3.30 2.50 17.76
C ARG A 114 -4.10 1.28 18.22
N ARG A 115 -4.64 0.50 17.28
CA ARG A 115 -5.38 -0.74 17.58
C ARG A 115 -4.52 -1.80 18.27
N ALA A 116 -3.24 -1.89 17.92
CA ALA A 116 -2.32 -2.82 18.57
C ALA A 116 -2.03 -2.43 20.03
N GLY A 117 -1.97 -1.14 20.34
CA GLY A 117 -1.87 -0.63 21.71
C GLY A 117 -3.14 -0.86 22.52
N GLU A 118 -4.32 -0.65 21.92
CA GLU A 118 -5.63 -0.88 22.56
C GLU A 118 -5.84 -2.35 22.95
N ARG A 119 -5.41 -3.32 22.13
CA ARG A 119 -5.53 -4.76 22.44
C ARG A 119 -4.58 -5.29 23.52
N LYS A 120 -3.62 -4.47 23.96
CA LYS A 120 -2.67 -4.83 25.03
C LYS A 120 -3.08 -4.28 26.40
N GLN A 121 -4.16 -3.52 26.47
CA GLN A 121 -4.80 -3.02 27.70
C GLN A 121 -5.99 -3.89 28.05
#